data_AF-A0A7K3S5N2-F1
#
_entry.id   AF-A0A7K3S5N2-F1
#
_cell.length_a   1.000
_cell.length_b   1.000
_cell.length_c   1.000
_cell.angle_alpha   90.00
_cell.angle_beta   90.00
_cell.angle_gamma   90.00
#
_symmetry.space_group_name_H-M   'P 1'
#
loop_
_entity.id
_entity.type
_entity.pdbx_description
1 polymer ?
#
loop_
_entity_poly.entity_id
_entity_poly.type
_entity_poly.pdbx_seq_one_letter_code
_entity_poly.pdbx_strand_id
1 'polypeptide(L)'
;MRGHEHSVNELSGTVHGFVVQASSVHGGIHVSGPAAPEETPPPWQLPPAVRITDRADALRALEVHRNRASAEGHPTLAAVSGLGGVGKTAVALAWLHALRPDFPGGQLYADLGAQAPEGPADPGEVVARFLRALGVPVGQVPPTLGERVALYRSLTAD
;
A
#
# COMPACT_ATOMS: atom_id res chain seq x y z
N MET A 1 20.88 48.48 39.87
CA MET A 1 21.90 47.72 39.12
C MET A 1 21.48 46.25 39.14
N ARG A 2 20.98 45.73 38.01
CA ARG A 2 20.58 44.34 37.64
C ARG A 2 19.65 44.56 36.44
N GLY A 3 19.87 44.12 35.21
CA GLY A 3 20.82 43.23 34.54
C GLY A 3 20.01 42.76 33.34
N HIS A 4 20.34 43.19 32.13
CA HIS A 4 19.51 42.97 30.95
C HIS A 4 19.25 41.46 30.72
N GLU A 5 17.99 41.02 30.81
CA GLU A 5 17.58 39.68 30.37
C GLU A 5 17.42 39.69 28.85
N HIS A 6 18.53 39.60 28.13
CA HIS A 6 18.50 39.30 26.70
C HIS A 6 18.25 37.80 26.53
N SER A 7 17.00 37.40 26.32
CA SER A 7 16.72 36.05 25.83
C SER A 7 16.96 36.00 24.32
N VAL A 8 18.07 35.40 23.91
CA VAL A 8 18.32 35.11 22.49
C VAL A 8 17.99 33.66 22.26
N ASN A 9 17.26 33.41 21.18
CA ASN A 9 16.81 32.09 20.80
C ASN A 9 17.20 31.84 19.35
N GLU A 10 17.94 30.77 19.10
CA GLU A 10 18.39 30.39 17.77
C GLU A 10 18.01 28.92 17.52
N LEU A 11 17.24 28.68 16.46
CA LEU A 11 16.85 27.34 16.02
C LEU A 11 17.29 27.18 14.56
N SER A 12 18.10 26.17 14.28
CA SER A 12 18.59 25.86 12.93
C SER A 12 18.38 24.38 12.59
N GLY A 13 18.04 24.09 11.34
CA GLY A 13 17.78 22.72 10.84
C GLY A 13 16.30 22.48 10.49
N THR A 14 15.98 21.24 10.14
CA THR A 14 14.61 20.81 9.84
C THR A 14 13.97 20.21 11.09
N VAL A 15 12.79 20.70 11.48
CA VAL A 15 12.03 20.13 12.59
C VAL A 15 10.74 19.53 12.06
N HIS A 16 10.49 18.26 12.44
CA HIS A 16 9.23 17.58 12.23
C HIS A 16 8.48 17.50 13.56
N GLY A 17 7.26 18.04 13.61
CA GLY A 17 6.48 18.14 14.85
C GLY A 17 6.55 19.54 15.47
N PHE A 18 6.62 19.61 16.80
CA PHE A 18 6.42 20.86 17.52
C PHE A 18 7.70 21.42 18.13
N VAL A 19 7.92 22.72 17.91
CA VAL A 19 8.88 23.50 18.67
C VAL A 19 8.14 24.47 19.56
N VAL A 20 8.48 24.44 20.85
CA VAL A 20 8.00 25.42 21.83
C VAL A 20 9.20 26.10 22.45
N GLN A 21 9.18 27.43 22.44
CA GLN A 21 10.25 28.24 22.98
C GLN A 21 9.64 29.41 23.75
N ALA A 22 9.91 29.46 25.05
CA ALA A 22 9.29 30.41 25.97
C ALA A 22 10.31 30.89 27.01
N SER A 23 10.19 32.15 27.42
CA SER A 23 11.02 32.73 28.47
C SER A 23 10.55 32.30 29.86
N SER A 24 9.26 32.42 30.16
CA SER A 24 8.64 31.82 31.35
C SER A 24 7.30 31.16 31.00
N VAL A 25 6.97 30.09 31.70
CA VAL A 25 5.71 29.36 31.57
C VAL A 25 5.13 29.17 32.96
N HIS A 26 3.90 29.62 33.15
CA HIS A 26 3.13 29.40 34.37
C HIS A 26 1.89 28.59 34.00
N GLY A 27 1.82 27.34 34.47
CA GLY A 27 0.80 26.35 34.06
C GLY A 27 1.37 25.23 33.19
N GLY A 28 0.50 24.46 32.53
CA GLY A 28 0.87 23.35 31.66
C GLY A 28 0.93 23.75 30.18
N ILE A 29 1.87 23.18 29.43
CA ILE A 29 1.91 23.26 27.96
C ILE A 29 1.29 21.97 27.43
N HIS A 30 0.17 22.10 26.73
CA HIS A 30 -0.46 21.00 26.01
C HIS A 30 -0.25 21.21 24.52
N VAL A 31 0.61 20.37 23.93
CA VAL A 31 0.88 20.42 22.49
C VAL A 31 0.16 19.25 21.83
N SER A 32 -0.91 19.56 21.13
CA SER A 32 -1.70 18.59 20.37
C SER A 32 -1.55 18.93 18.89
N GLY A 33 -1.02 17.99 18.11
CA GLY A 33 -0.99 18.10 16.65
C GLY A 33 -1.63 16.93 16.00
N PRO A 34 -1.85 17.01 14.68
CA PRO A 34 -1.83 15.78 13.92
C PRO A 34 -0.52 15.10 14.29
N ALA A 35 -0.59 13.89 14.85
CA ALA A 35 0.56 13.00 14.79
C ALA A 35 1.07 13.09 13.34
N ALA A 36 2.38 13.28 13.14
CA ALA A 36 2.96 13.18 11.80
C ALA A 36 2.29 11.96 11.15
N PRO A 37 1.65 12.10 9.97
CA PRO A 37 0.86 11.02 9.42
C PRO A 37 1.75 9.78 9.50
N GLU A 38 1.34 8.79 10.30
CA GLU A 38 2.04 7.52 10.32
C GLU A 38 1.96 7.05 8.89
N GLU A 39 3.07 7.16 8.16
CA GLU A 39 3.15 6.73 6.78
C GLU A 39 2.82 5.25 6.83
N THR A 40 1.58 4.92 6.45
CA THR A 40 1.13 3.54 6.47
C THR A 40 2.04 2.81 5.50
N PRO A 41 2.83 1.83 5.95
CA PRO A 41 3.80 1.18 5.08
C PRO A 41 3.04 0.59 3.89
N PRO A 42 3.61 0.66 2.66
CA PRO A 42 2.97 0.11 1.49
C PRO A 42 2.54 -1.35 1.71
N PRO A 43 1.32 -1.74 1.29
CA PRO A 43 0.84 -3.10 1.51
C PRO A 43 1.66 -4.09 0.68
N TRP A 44 2.28 -5.10 1.31
CA TRP A 44 3.01 -6.18 0.61
C TRP A 44 2.34 -7.53 0.87
N GLN A 45 1.19 -7.76 0.23
CA GLN A 45 0.27 -8.85 0.61
C GLN A 45 0.43 -10.14 -0.19
N LEU A 46 1.32 -10.17 -1.20
CA LEU A 46 1.53 -11.39 -1.97
C LEU A 46 1.98 -12.54 -1.05
N PRO A 47 1.38 -13.74 -1.18
CA PRO A 47 1.89 -14.94 -0.54
C PRO A 47 3.36 -15.18 -0.94
N PRO A 48 4.17 -15.84 -0.08
CA PRO A 48 5.57 -16.08 -0.37
C PRO A 48 5.80 -16.74 -1.73
N ALA A 49 6.73 -16.21 -2.51
CA ALA A 49 7.21 -16.88 -3.71
C ALA A 49 7.93 -18.20 -3.36
N VAL A 50 7.71 -19.22 -4.17
CA VAL A 50 8.45 -20.47 -4.13
C VAL A 50 9.48 -20.52 -5.25
N ARG A 51 10.58 -21.25 -5.05
CA ARG A 51 11.56 -21.49 -6.11
C ARG A 51 10.90 -22.31 -7.22
N ILE A 52 10.97 -21.81 -8.45
CA ILE A 52 10.45 -22.50 -9.64
C ILE A 52 11.61 -22.89 -10.57
N THR A 53 11.44 -24.02 -11.24
CA THR A 53 12.39 -24.57 -12.23
C THR A 53 11.65 -24.76 -13.54
N ASP A 54 12.34 -24.51 -14.66
CA ASP A 54 11.83 -24.77 -16.02
C ASP A 54 10.51 -24.05 -16.36
N ARG A 55 10.46 -22.74 -16.05
CA ARG A 55 9.31 -21.86 -16.32
C ARG A 55 9.66 -20.59 -17.07
N ALA A 56 10.84 -20.57 -17.71
CA ALA A 56 11.35 -19.40 -18.42
C ALA A 56 10.39 -18.95 -19.53
N ASP A 57 9.76 -19.88 -20.26
CA ASP A 57 8.82 -19.54 -21.33
C ASP A 57 7.57 -18.84 -20.81
N ALA A 58 6.98 -19.34 -19.72
CA ALA A 58 5.80 -18.75 -19.12
C ALA A 58 6.09 -17.35 -18.57
N LEU A 59 7.22 -17.17 -17.89
CA LEU A 59 7.66 -15.86 -17.39
C LEU A 59 7.91 -14.87 -18.55
N ARG A 60 8.57 -15.32 -19.62
CA ARG A 60 8.82 -14.49 -20.80
C ARG A 60 7.51 -14.07 -21.48
N ALA A 61 6.53 -14.96 -21.56
CA ALA A 61 5.22 -14.63 -22.12
C ALA A 61 4.50 -13.54 -21.30
N LEU A 62 4.55 -13.63 -19.97
CA LEU A 62 4.01 -12.60 -19.08
C LEU A 62 4.72 -11.24 -19.26
N GLU A 63 6.04 -11.26 -19.37
CA GLU A 63 6.82 -10.03 -19.56
C GLU A 63 6.57 -9.38 -20.93
N VAL A 64 6.51 -10.17 -22.00
CA VAL A 64 6.14 -9.69 -23.34
C VAL A 64 4.74 -9.07 -23.33
N HIS A 65 3.79 -9.71 -22.64
CA HIS A 65 2.43 -9.19 -22.52
C HIS A 65 2.38 -7.86 -21.76
N ARG A 66 3.09 -7.78 -20.63
CA ARG A 66 3.22 -6.54 -19.84
C ARG A 66 3.85 -5.41 -20.65
N ASN A 67 4.95 -5.68 -21.35
CA ASN A 67 5.65 -4.68 -22.14
C ASN A 67 4.78 -4.12 -23.28
N ARG A 68 3.95 -4.97 -23.90
CA ARG A 68 2.95 -4.52 -24.88
C ARG A 68 1.90 -3.60 -24.28
N ALA A 69 1.29 -4.00 -23.16
CA ALA A 69 0.31 -3.17 -22.46
C ALA A 69 0.90 -1.82 -22.03
N SER A 70 2.13 -1.82 -21.51
CA SER A 70 2.83 -0.60 -21.12
C SER A 70 3.13 0.30 -22.32
N ALA A 71 3.55 -0.25 -23.46
CA ALA A 71 3.79 0.52 -24.69
C ALA A 71 2.51 1.18 -25.23
N GLU A 72 1.34 0.60 -24.95
CA GLU A 72 0.02 1.13 -25.30
C GLU A 72 -0.53 2.10 -24.24
N GLY A 73 0.18 2.31 -23.12
CA GLY A 73 -0.27 3.18 -22.02
C GLY A 73 -1.40 2.57 -21.18
N HIS A 74 -1.57 1.25 -21.21
CA HIS A 74 -2.64 0.55 -20.50
C HIS A 74 -2.12 -0.28 -19.31
N PRO A 75 -2.92 -0.44 -18.24
CA PRO A 75 -2.60 -1.37 -17.17
C PRO A 75 -2.56 -2.81 -17.72
N THR A 76 -1.61 -3.61 -17.24
CA THR A 76 -1.49 -5.01 -17.64
C THR A 76 -2.52 -5.88 -16.91
N LEU A 77 -3.42 -6.50 -17.66
CA LEU A 77 -4.29 -7.58 -17.17
C LEU A 77 -3.81 -8.93 -17.70
N ALA A 78 -3.45 -9.85 -16.81
CA ALA A 78 -2.98 -11.18 -17.16
C ALA A 78 -3.82 -12.27 -16.46
N ALA A 79 -4.22 -13.28 -17.22
CA ALA A 79 -4.89 -14.47 -16.71
C ALA A 79 -4.01 -15.70 -16.95
N VAL A 80 -3.61 -16.39 -15.87
CA VAL A 80 -2.80 -17.62 -15.95
C VAL A 80 -3.71 -18.83 -15.78
N SER A 81 -3.87 -19.62 -16.85
CA SER A 81 -4.72 -20.81 -16.89
C SER A 81 -3.95 -22.08 -17.24
N GLY A 82 -4.56 -23.23 -17.01
CA GLY A 82 -3.91 -24.54 -17.15
C GLY A 82 -4.41 -25.55 -16.13
N LEU A 83 -3.97 -26.81 -16.26
CA LEU A 83 -4.42 -27.94 -15.45
C LEU A 83 -4.22 -27.72 -13.93
N GLY A 84 -4.98 -28.46 -13.12
CA GLY A 84 -4.78 -28.52 -11.67
C GLY A 84 -3.35 -28.96 -11.33
N GLY A 85 -2.73 -28.32 -10.33
CA GLY A 85 -1.38 -28.68 -9.88
C GLY A 85 -0.22 -28.28 -10.81
N VAL A 86 -0.47 -27.71 -12.00
CA VAL A 86 0.60 -27.37 -12.97
C VAL A 86 1.53 -26.22 -12.51
N GLY A 87 1.27 -25.61 -11.34
CA GLY A 87 2.11 -24.54 -10.78
C GLY A 87 1.76 -23.12 -11.21
N LYS A 88 0.52 -22.84 -11.64
CA LYS A 88 0.06 -21.50 -12.07
C LYS A 88 0.33 -20.42 -11.02
N THR A 89 -0.08 -20.70 -9.79
CA THR A 89 0.11 -19.78 -8.65
C THR A 89 1.61 -19.56 -8.39
N ALA A 90 2.43 -20.60 -8.48
CA ALA A 90 3.88 -20.48 -8.30
C ALA A 90 4.53 -19.57 -9.37
N VAL A 91 4.14 -19.73 -10.64
CA VAL A 91 4.61 -18.85 -11.74
C VAL A 91 4.11 -17.42 -11.55
N ALA A 92 2.83 -17.22 -11.24
CA ALA A 92 2.26 -15.90 -11.03
C ALA A 92 2.93 -15.17 -9.85
N LEU A 93 3.12 -15.84 -8.71
CA LEU A 93 3.80 -15.24 -7.56
C LEU A 93 5.27 -14.94 -7.87
N ALA A 94 6.00 -15.86 -8.51
CA ALA A 94 7.40 -15.59 -8.87
C ALA A 94 7.53 -14.36 -9.78
N TRP A 95 6.65 -14.22 -10.77
CA TRP A 95 6.61 -13.04 -11.63
C TRP A 95 6.25 -11.77 -10.85
N LEU A 96 5.14 -11.77 -10.11
CA LEU A 96 4.67 -10.60 -9.34
C LEU A 96 5.69 -10.14 -8.28
N HIS A 97 6.40 -11.06 -7.63
CA HIS A 97 7.47 -10.72 -6.71
C HIS A 97 8.65 -10.02 -7.40
N ALA A 98 8.98 -10.40 -8.63
CA ALA A 98 10.03 -9.75 -9.41
C ALA A 98 9.65 -8.31 -9.80
N LEU A 99 8.35 -8.00 -9.88
CA LEU A 99 7.84 -6.66 -10.20
C LEU A 99 7.84 -5.68 -9.03
N ARG A 100 8.16 -6.12 -7.80
CA ARG A 100 8.14 -5.23 -6.60
C ARG A 100 8.85 -3.88 -6.78
N PRO A 101 10.04 -3.80 -7.40
CA PRO A 101 10.71 -2.52 -7.61
C PRO A 101 9.91 -1.52 -8.46
N ASP A 102 9.01 -2.02 -9.32
CA ASP A 102 8.21 -1.21 -10.24
C ASP A 102 6.91 -0.69 -9.58
N PHE A 103 6.55 -1.19 -8.39
CA PHE A 103 5.33 -0.84 -7.66
C PHE A 103 5.64 -0.41 -6.22
N PRO A 104 6.28 0.77 -6.00
CA PRO A 104 6.65 1.23 -4.66
C PRO A 104 5.45 1.47 -3.73
N GLY A 105 4.27 1.70 -4.31
CA GLY A 105 3.00 1.82 -3.58
C GLY A 105 2.45 0.50 -3.02
N GLY A 106 3.11 -0.63 -3.31
CA GLY A 106 2.76 -1.94 -2.77
C GLY A 106 1.99 -2.84 -3.73
N GLN A 107 1.64 -4.02 -3.23
CA GLN A 107 0.93 -5.08 -3.94
C GLN A 107 -0.20 -5.62 -3.04
N LEU A 108 -1.43 -5.46 -3.51
CA LEU A 108 -2.63 -5.98 -2.88
C LEU A 108 -2.94 -7.39 -3.39
N TYR A 109 -3.41 -8.27 -2.50
CA TYR A 109 -3.70 -9.66 -2.84
C TYR A 109 -5.03 -10.11 -2.24
N ALA A 110 -5.81 -10.84 -3.03
CA ALA A 110 -6.97 -11.57 -2.54
C ALA A 110 -7.03 -12.96 -3.15
N ASP A 111 -7.16 -13.96 -2.28
CA ASP A 111 -7.72 -15.26 -2.67
C ASP A 111 -9.23 -15.08 -2.80
N LEU A 112 -9.76 -15.38 -4.00
CA LEU A 112 -11.18 -15.26 -4.31
C LEU A 112 -11.96 -16.53 -3.97
N GLY A 113 -11.33 -17.52 -3.34
CA GLY A 113 -12.00 -18.68 -2.77
C GLY A 113 -12.37 -19.74 -3.81
N ALA A 114 -11.63 -19.87 -4.91
CA ALA A 114 -11.91 -20.87 -5.94
C ALA A 114 -11.89 -22.31 -5.41
N GLN A 115 -11.19 -22.56 -4.29
CA GLN A 115 -11.16 -23.84 -3.59
C GLN A 115 -11.51 -23.72 -2.09
N ALA A 116 -12.09 -22.60 -1.66
CA ALA A 116 -12.41 -22.37 -0.24
C ALA A 116 -13.70 -23.13 0.15
N PRO A 117 -13.74 -23.86 1.28
CA PRO A 117 -14.95 -24.50 1.79
C PRO A 117 -16.12 -23.54 2.01
N GLU A 118 -15.81 -22.29 2.34
CA GLU A 118 -16.77 -21.24 2.67
C GLU A 118 -17.37 -20.56 1.43
N GLY A 119 -16.91 -20.91 0.22
CA GLY A 119 -17.36 -20.33 -1.04
C GLY A 119 -16.52 -19.14 -1.53
N PRO A 120 -16.95 -18.46 -2.61
CA PRO A 120 -16.21 -17.34 -3.17
C PRO A 120 -16.15 -16.15 -2.20
N ALA A 121 -15.05 -15.41 -2.25
CA ALA A 121 -14.89 -14.21 -1.42
C ALA A 121 -15.94 -13.14 -1.78
N ASP A 122 -16.52 -12.48 -0.77
CA ASP A 122 -17.40 -11.34 -0.99
C ASP A 122 -16.61 -10.14 -1.56
N PRO A 123 -16.99 -9.60 -2.74
CA PRO A 123 -16.28 -8.46 -3.33
C PRO A 123 -16.26 -7.23 -2.42
N GLY A 124 -17.34 -6.99 -1.66
CA GLY A 124 -17.44 -5.89 -0.72
C GLY A 124 -16.37 -5.97 0.37
N GLU A 125 -16.20 -7.15 0.96
CA GLU A 125 -15.18 -7.41 1.97
C GLU A 125 -13.76 -7.36 1.42
N VAL A 126 -13.53 -7.86 0.20
CA VAL A 126 -12.21 -7.76 -0.45
C VAL A 126 -11.80 -6.31 -0.64
N VAL A 127 -12.66 -5.47 -1.22
CA VAL A 127 -12.36 -4.05 -1.44
C VAL A 127 -12.23 -3.31 -0.10
N ALA A 128 -13.07 -3.62 0.89
CA ALA A 128 -12.94 -3.04 2.23
C ALA A 128 -11.57 -3.36 2.87
N ARG A 129 -11.06 -4.58 2.70
CA ARG A 129 -9.72 -4.96 3.18
C ARG A 129 -8.62 -4.20 2.45
N PHE A 130 -8.75 -4.00 1.14
CA PHE A 130 -7.80 -3.21 0.36
C PHE A 130 -7.77 -1.75 0.80
N LEU A 131 -8.93 -1.13 1.01
CA LEU A 131 -9.00 0.25 1.53
C LEU A 131 -8.28 0.38 2.88
N ARG A 132 -8.51 -0.55 3.81
CA ARG A 132 -7.78 -0.56 5.09
C ARG A 132 -6.27 -0.72 4.90
N ALA A 133 -5.85 -1.56 3.97
CA ALA A 133 -4.44 -1.76 3.67
C ALA A 133 -3.77 -0.55 2.99
N LEU A 134 -4.56 0.27 2.30
CA LEU A 134 -4.14 1.56 1.74
C LEU A 134 -4.22 2.71 2.77
N GLY A 135 -4.44 2.40 4.05
CA GLY A 135 -4.45 3.39 5.13
C GLY A 135 -5.81 4.01 5.46
N VAL A 136 -6.91 3.58 4.81
CA VAL A 136 -8.25 4.10 5.15
C VAL A 136 -8.66 3.58 6.54
N PRO A 137 -8.93 4.47 7.52
CA PRO A 137 -9.37 4.05 8.84
C PRO A 137 -10.67 3.23 8.77
N VAL A 138 -10.82 2.23 9.65
CA VAL A 138 -11.99 1.31 9.66
C VAL A 138 -13.32 2.07 9.67
N GLY A 139 -13.44 3.14 10.47
CA GLY A 139 -14.65 3.96 10.56
C GLY A 139 -14.91 4.88 9.35
N GLN A 140 -13.97 4.97 8.40
CA GLN A 140 -14.07 5.76 7.18
C GLN A 140 -14.25 4.88 5.92
N VAL A 141 -14.23 3.55 6.06
CA VAL A 141 -14.55 2.65 4.95
C VAL A 141 -16.04 2.80 4.61
N PRO A 142 -16.40 3.15 3.37
CA PRO A 142 -17.81 3.33 3.02
C PRO A 142 -18.64 2.06 3.21
N PRO A 143 -19.93 2.18 3.55
CA PRO A 143 -20.77 1.02 3.84
C PRO A 143 -21.11 0.22 2.59
N THR A 144 -21.22 0.85 1.41
CA THR A 144 -21.64 0.17 0.18
C THR A 144 -20.46 -0.24 -0.70
N LEU A 145 -20.62 -1.31 -1.47
CA LEU A 145 -19.62 -1.76 -2.44
C LEU A 145 -19.30 -0.68 -3.48
N GLY A 146 -20.30 0.03 -3.99
CA GLY A 146 -20.11 1.07 -5.01
C GLY A 146 -19.22 2.20 -4.53
N GLU A 147 -19.44 2.70 -3.31
CA GLU A 147 -18.62 3.74 -2.69
C GLU A 147 -17.21 3.23 -2.35
N ARG A 148 -17.08 1.99 -1.86
CA ARG A 148 -15.77 1.36 -1.63
C ARG A 148 -14.95 1.29 -2.91
N VAL A 149 -15.57 0.88 -4.02
CA VAL A 149 -14.91 0.81 -5.34
C VAL A 149 -14.52 2.19 -5.85
N ALA A 150 -15.38 3.20 -5.66
CA ALA A 150 -15.08 4.57 -6.04
C ALA A 150 -13.85 5.11 -5.28
N LEU A 151 -13.81 4.93 -3.96
CA LEU A 151 -12.66 5.33 -3.14
C LEU A 151 -11.39 4.55 -3.52
N TYR A 152 -11.51 3.24 -3.75
CA TYR A 152 -10.38 2.41 -4.17
C TYR A 152 -9.75 2.94 -5.47
N ARG A 153 -10.58 3.27 -6.48
CA ARG A 153 -10.10 3.85 -7.74
C ARG A 153 -9.39 5.18 -7.53
N SER A 154 -9.91 6.05 -6.66
CA SER A 154 -9.27 7.33 -6.36
C SER A 154 -7.89 7.16 -5.71
N LEU A 155 -7.73 6.14 -4.85
CA LEU A 155 -6.45 5.86 -4.18
C LEU A 155 -5.42 5.17 -5.09
N THR A 156 -5.83 4.61 -6.22
CA THR A 156 -4.96 3.89 -7.17
C THR A 156 -4.94 4.53 -8.55
N ALA A 157 -5.30 5.80 -8.68
CA ALA A 157 -5.43 6.49 -9.96
C ALA A 157 -4.08 6.97 -10.52
N ASP A 158 -3.08 7.12 -9.65
CA ASP A 158 -1.74 7.65 -9.97
C ASP A 158 -0.74 6.54 -10.33
#